data_AF-A0A1J3HUT4-F1
#
_entry.id   AF-A0A1J3HUT4-F1
#
_cell.length_a   1.000
_cell.length_b   1.000
_cell.length_c   1.000
_cell.angle_alpha   90.00
_cell.angle_beta   90.00
_cell.angle_gamma   90.00
#
_symmetry.space_group_name_H-M   'P 1'
#
loop_
_entity.id
_entity.type
_entity.pdbx_description
1 polymer ?
#
loop_
_entity_poly.entity_id
_entity_poly.type
_entity_poly.pdbx_seq_one_letter_code
_entity_poly.pdbx_strand_id
1 'polypeptide(L)'
;NRNAIPIPHKRNPEPKGQDLDFVNVAHSHLIQSDWDKLDKLSDRLDSFRVKNILVKIQKDYVLSLEFFNWTKTRNPGSHSLETHAIILHSLTKNRKFKSAESILRDILVNGGVDLPAKLFDALLYSYRECDSTPRVFDSLFKTFAHLKKFRNATDTFMQMKDYGFLPNVES
;
A
#
# COMPACT_ATOMS: atom_id res chain seq x y z
N ASN A 1 -3.81 -2.80 27.17
CA ASN A 1 -2.54 -3.48 26.81
C ASN A 1 -1.39 -2.53 27.13
N ARG A 2 -0.77 -2.61 28.32
CA ARG A 2 0.15 -1.57 28.84
C ARG A 2 1.58 -1.60 28.25
N ASN A 3 1.88 -2.56 27.35
CA ASN A 3 3.24 -2.82 26.83
C ASN A 3 3.35 -2.81 25.30
N ALA A 4 2.36 -2.28 24.57
CA ALA A 4 2.44 -2.26 23.10
C ALA A 4 3.52 -1.26 22.62
N ILE A 5 4.28 -1.66 21.60
CA ILE A 5 5.26 -0.79 20.94
C ILE A 5 4.49 0.34 20.25
N PRO A 6 4.88 1.61 20.44
CA PRO A 6 4.26 2.72 19.73
C PRO A 6 4.41 2.56 18.23
N ILE A 7 3.32 2.80 17.48
CA ILE A 7 3.37 2.83 16.01
C ILE A 7 4.40 3.89 15.59
N PRO A 8 5.40 3.55 14.74
CA PRO A 8 6.42 4.49 14.31
C PRO A 8 5.85 5.78 13.72
N HIS A 9 6.49 6.91 14.03
CA HIS A 9 6.20 8.18 13.38
C HIS A 9 7.32 8.52 12.40
N LYS A 10 7.34 7.81 11.27
CA LYS A 10 8.26 8.10 10.18
C LYS A 10 7.54 9.03 9.19
N ARG A 11 8.03 10.27 9.07
CA ARG A 11 7.53 11.19 8.05
C ARG A 11 8.24 10.86 6.74
N ASN A 12 7.47 10.44 5.74
CA ASN A 12 8.03 10.18 4.43
C ASN A 12 8.48 11.49 3.77
N PRO A 13 9.50 11.45 2.89
CA PRO A 13 9.90 12.63 2.15
C PRO A 13 8.74 13.14 1.30
N GLU A 14 8.38 14.40 1.52
CA GLU A 14 7.42 15.14 0.70
C GLU A 14 8.08 15.55 -0.63
N PRO A 15 7.35 15.52 -1.75
CA PRO A 15 7.89 15.91 -3.04
C PRO A 15 8.21 17.42 -3.05
N LYS A 16 9.30 17.80 -3.72
CA LYS A 16 9.76 19.19 -3.82
C LYS A 16 10.22 19.48 -5.25
N GLY A 17 10.23 20.76 -5.63
CA GLY A 17 10.65 21.21 -6.96
C GLY A 17 9.92 20.45 -8.07
N GLN A 18 10.69 19.91 -9.03
CA GLN A 18 10.14 19.20 -10.19
C GLN A 18 9.24 18.01 -9.82
N ASP A 19 9.53 17.30 -8.73
CA ASP A 19 8.68 16.19 -8.29
C ASP A 19 7.34 16.67 -7.76
N LEU A 20 7.31 17.80 -7.06
CA LEU A 20 6.06 18.39 -6.58
C LEU A 20 5.20 18.87 -7.74
N ASP A 21 5.81 19.54 -8.71
CA ASP A 21 5.13 20.01 -9.92
C ASP A 21 4.55 18.83 -10.70
N PHE A 22 5.35 17.78 -10.90
CA PHE A 22 4.92 16.56 -11.55
C PHE A 22 3.72 15.92 -10.84
N VAL A 23 3.84 15.70 -9.52
CA VAL A 23 2.78 15.07 -8.71
C VAL A 23 1.49 15.89 -8.79
N ASN A 24 1.57 17.23 -8.76
CA ASN A 24 0.40 18.10 -8.87
C ASN A 24 -0.25 18.05 -10.25
N VAL A 25 0.53 18.06 -11.33
CA VAL A 25 0.03 17.96 -12.71
C VAL A 25 -0.63 16.60 -12.94
N ALA A 26 0.06 15.51 -12.59
CA ALA A 26 -0.47 14.16 -12.72
C ALA A 26 -1.76 13.97 -11.90
N HIS A 27 -1.79 14.49 -10.67
CA HIS A 27 -2.99 14.49 -9.83
C HIS A 27 -4.14 15.26 -10.49
N SER A 28 -3.89 16.42 -11.09
CA SER A 28 -4.92 17.18 -11.80
C SER A 28 -5.50 16.40 -12.97
N HIS A 29 -4.67 15.70 -13.76
CA HIS A 29 -5.15 14.86 -14.86
C HIS A 29 -5.97 13.69 -14.36
N LEU A 30 -5.54 13.04 -13.26
CA LEU A 30 -6.29 11.94 -12.64
C LEU A 30 -7.69 12.37 -12.17
N ILE A 31 -7.80 13.50 -11.46
CA ILE A 31 -9.09 14.00 -10.97
C ILE A 31 -10.03 14.40 -12.12
N GLN A 32 -9.47 14.76 -13.27
CA GLN A 32 -10.22 15.08 -14.49
C GLN A 32 -10.47 13.86 -15.39
N SER A 33 -10.03 12.67 -14.98
CA SER A 33 -10.06 11.44 -15.78
C SER A 33 -9.37 11.58 -17.16
N ASP A 34 -8.37 12.46 -17.26
CA ASP A 34 -7.63 12.75 -18.50
C ASP A 34 -6.43 11.79 -18.64
N TRP A 35 -6.77 10.51 -18.86
CA TRP A 35 -5.78 9.43 -18.96
C TRP A 35 -4.83 9.60 -20.14
N ASP A 36 -5.26 10.21 -21.24
CA ASP A 36 -4.41 10.49 -22.41
C ASP A 36 -3.29 11.47 -22.09
N LYS A 37 -3.56 12.50 -21.27
CA LYS A 37 -2.50 13.40 -20.79
C LYS A 37 -1.60 12.70 -19.78
N LEU A 38 -2.15 11.86 -18.92
CA LEU A 38 -1.35 11.09 -17.96
C LEU A 38 -0.41 10.10 -18.65
N ASP A 39 -0.84 9.48 -19.75
CA ASP A 39 -0.06 8.58 -20.60
C ASP A 39 1.23 9.22 -21.11
N LYS A 40 1.15 10.48 -21.52
CA LYS A 40 2.31 11.29 -21.94
C LYS A 40 3.33 11.56 -20.83
N LEU A 41 2.95 11.34 -19.57
CA LEU A 41 3.83 11.52 -18.41
C LEU A 41 4.37 10.18 -17.87
N SER A 42 3.92 9.04 -18.41
CA SER A 42 4.12 7.71 -17.83
C SER A 42 5.59 7.30 -17.70
N ASP A 43 6.43 7.62 -18.69
CA ASP A 43 7.88 7.34 -18.68
C ASP A 43 8.63 8.05 -17.55
N ARG A 44 8.03 9.11 -17.00
CA ARG A 44 8.61 9.90 -15.90
C ARG A 44 8.05 9.49 -14.54
N LEU A 45 7.23 8.46 -14.47
CA LEU A 45 6.78 7.90 -13.20
C LEU A 45 7.87 7.02 -12.61
N ASP A 46 8.27 7.34 -11.39
CA ASP A 46 9.08 6.48 -10.55
C ASP A 46 8.28 6.10 -9.29
N SER A 47 8.86 5.21 -8.49
CA SER A 47 8.26 4.77 -7.23
C SER A 47 7.94 5.93 -6.28
N PHE A 48 8.75 6.99 -6.28
CA PHE A 48 8.54 8.14 -5.40
C PHE A 48 7.32 8.97 -5.83
N ARG A 49 7.20 9.28 -7.12
CA ARG A 49 6.08 10.02 -7.71
C ARG A 49 4.79 9.23 -7.60
N VAL A 50 4.79 7.94 -7.93
CA VAL A 50 3.61 7.06 -7.80
C VAL A 50 3.14 7.00 -6.35
N LYS A 51 4.04 6.81 -5.38
CA LYS A 51 3.70 6.82 -3.96
C LYS A 51 3.02 8.12 -3.55
N ASN A 52 3.60 9.27 -3.91
CA ASN A 52 3.05 10.57 -3.52
C ASN A 52 1.72 10.88 -4.23
N ILE A 53 1.52 10.45 -5.48
CA ILE A 53 0.22 10.56 -6.15
C ILE A 53 -0.82 9.69 -5.43
N LEU A 54 -0.50 8.43 -5.12
CA LEU A 54 -1.37 7.52 -4.35
C LEU A 54 -1.77 8.12 -3.00
N VAL A 55 -0.83 8.70 -2.26
CA VAL A 55 -1.11 9.37 -0.98
C VAL A 55 -2.08 10.56 -1.16
N LYS A 56 -2.01 11.31 -2.26
CA LYS A 56 -2.96 12.41 -2.54
C LYS A 56 -4.37 11.91 -2.85
N ILE A 57 -4.50 10.82 -3.60
CA ILE A 57 -5.80 10.25 -4.01
C ILE A 57 -6.34 9.18 -3.05
N GLN A 58 -5.63 8.83 -1.98
CA GLN A 58 -5.90 7.67 -1.12
C GLN A 58 -7.31 7.58 -0.52
N LYS A 59 -8.02 8.71 -0.40
CA LYS A 59 -9.41 8.78 0.08
C LYS A 59 -10.41 8.21 -0.94
N ASP A 60 -10.07 8.26 -2.22
CA ASP A 60 -10.82 7.62 -3.30
C ASP A 60 -10.14 6.30 -3.65
N TYR A 61 -10.65 5.19 -3.09
CA TYR A 61 -10.08 3.87 -3.33
C TYR A 61 -10.26 3.40 -4.78
N VAL A 62 -11.27 3.91 -5.51
CA VAL A 62 -11.53 3.53 -6.90
C VAL A 62 -10.44 4.13 -7.76
N LEU A 63 -10.28 5.46 -7.69
CA LEU A 63 -9.23 6.16 -8.43
C LEU A 63 -7.83 5.68 -8.04
N SER A 64 -7.61 5.40 -6.75
CA SER A 64 -6.35 4.82 -6.26
C SER A 64 -6.04 3.47 -6.92
N LEU A 65 -7.03 2.58 -7.01
CA LEU A 65 -6.86 1.25 -7.61
C LEU A 65 -6.69 1.34 -9.13
N GLU A 66 -7.46 2.20 -9.80
CA GLU A 66 -7.32 2.46 -11.23
C GLU A 66 -5.92 2.99 -11.56
N PHE A 67 -5.45 4.00 -10.84
CA PHE A 67 -4.11 4.55 -11.03
C PHE A 67 -3.02 3.50 -10.73
N PHE A 68 -3.17 2.72 -9.65
CA PHE A 68 -2.22 1.66 -9.31
C PHE A 68 -2.10 0.60 -10.41
N ASN A 69 -3.23 0.14 -10.96
CA ASN A 69 -3.24 -0.84 -12.05
C ASN A 69 -2.72 -0.24 -13.37
N TRP A 70 -3.12 1.00 -13.68
CA TRP A 70 -2.66 1.70 -14.88
C TRP A 70 -1.15 1.93 -14.87
N THR A 71 -0.57 2.34 -13.73
CA THR A 71 0.89 2.49 -13.62
C THR A 71 1.61 1.15 -13.77
N LYS A 72 1.03 0.06 -13.27
CA LYS A 72 1.58 -1.29 -13.43
C LYS A 72 1.67 -1.72 -14.91
N THR A 73 0.74 -1.28 -15.76
CA THR A 73 0.76 -1.62 -17.20
C THR A 73 1.69 -0.71 -18.01
N ARG A 74 1.82 0.56 -17.61
CA ARG A 74 2.66 1.54 -18.34
C ARG A 74 4.12 1.52 -17.95
N ASN A 75 4.40 1.43 -16.66
CA ASN A 75 5.76 1.43 -16.15
C ASN A 75 5.86 0.48 -14.93
N PRO A 76 6.00 -0.84 -15.16
CA PRO A 76 6.05 -1.83 -14.07
C PRO A 76 7.12 -1.53 -13.00
N GLY A 77 8.22 -0.86 -13.39
CA GLY A 77 9.30 -0.47 -12.48
C GLY A 77 8.97 0.71 -11.56
N SER A 78 7.81 1.36 -11.73
CA SER A 78 7.36 2.46 -10.89
C SER A 78 6.66 2.02 -9.60
N HIS A 79 6.62 0.72 -9.31
CA HIS A 79 6.03 0.18 -8.08
C HIS A 79 7.11 -0.28 -7.09
N SER A 80 6.92 0.07 -5.83
CA SER A 80 7.77 -0.28 -4.69
C SER A 80 6.92 -0.88 -3.57
N LEU A 81 7.55 -1.39 -2.51
CA LEU A 81 6.80 -1.86 -1.34
C LEU A 81 5.93 -0.75 -0.73
N GLU A 82 6.41 0.49 -0.79
CA GLU A 82 5.69 1.66 -0.34
C GLU A 82 4.43 1.89 -1.17
N THR A 83 4.50 1.84 -2.51
CA THR A 83 3.29 2.01 -3.34
C THR A 83 2.25 0.93 -3.08
N HIS A 84 2.71 -0.32 -2.90
CA HIS A 84 1.84 -1.43 -2.50
C HIS A 84 1.22 -1.20 -1.12
N ALA A 85 1.99 -0.69 -0.15
CA ALA A 85 1.48 -0.40 1.18
C ALA A 85 0.37 0.66 1.15
N ILE A 86 0.55 1.76 0.40
CA ILE A 86 -0.48 2.81 0.28
C ILE A 86 -1.79 2.26 -0.30
N ILE A 87 -1.73 1.49 -1.40
CA ILE A 87 -2.96 0.94 -2.00
C ILE A 87 -3.64 -0.08 -1.07
N LEU A 88 -2.86 -0.90 -0.35
CA LEU A 88 -3.41 -1.87 0.60
C LEU A 88 -4.12 -1.18 1.77
N HIS A 89 -3.55 -0.09 2.30
CA HIS A 89 -4.23 0.73 3.30
C HIS A 89 -5.55 1.29 2.77
N SER A 90 -5.54 1.90 1.58
CA SER A 90 -6.74 2.47 0.97
C SER A 90 -7.85 1.42 0.76
N LEU A 91 -7.50 0.25 0.20
CA LEU A 91 -8.47 -0.83 -0.04
C LEU A 91 -9.03 -1.41 1.24
N THR A 92 -8.19 -1.72 2.23
CA THR A 92 -8.61 -2.39 3.46
C THR A 92 -9.40 -1.46 4.38
N LYS A 93 -9.07 -0.17 4.40
CA LYS A 93 -9.87 0.88 5.06
C LYS A 93 -11.28 0.97 4.46
N ASN A 94 -11.39 0.83 3.13
CA ASN A 94 -12.66 0.80 2.39
C ASN A 94 -13.30 -0.61 2.29
N ARG A 95 -12.83 -1.58 3.09
CA ARG A 95 -13.33 -2.96 3.14
C ARG A 95 -13.29 -3.72 1.80
N LYS A 96 -12.40 -3.34 0.89
CA LYS A 96 -12.18 -4.01 -0.40
C LYS A 96 -11.18 -5.16 -0.27
N PHE A 97 -11.54 -6.13 0.57
CA PHE A 97 -10.66 -7.23 0.96
C PHE A 97 -10.28 -8.15 -0.20
N LYS A 98 -11.21 -8.41 -1.13
CA LYS A 98 -10.90 -9.24 -2.32
C LYS A 98 -9.81 -8.62 -3.19
N SER A 99 -9.88 -7.31 -3.44
CA SER A 99 -8.86 -6.57 -4.20
C SER A 99 -7.54 -6.53 -3.45
N ALA A 100 -7.57 -6.29 -2.14
CA ALA A 100 -6.37 -6.29 -1.31
C ALA A 100 -5.70 -7.67 -1.28
N GLU A 101 -6.47 -8.75 -1.11
CA GLU A 101 -5.98 -10.13 -1.15
C GLU A 101 -5.37 -10.47 -2.51
N SER A 102 -5.97 -10.03 -3.62
CA SER A 102 -5.40 -10.22 -4.96
C SER A 102 -4.02 -9.59 -5.10
N ILE A 103 -3.84 -8.34 -4.63
CA ILE A 103 -2.56 -7.65 -4.63
C ILE A 103 -1.56 -8.36 -3.70
N LEU A 104 -1.98 -8.71 -2.48
CA LEU A 104 -1.12 -9.44 -1.53
C LEU A 104 -0.65 -10.78 -2.10
N ARG A 105 -1.53 -11.54 -2.74
CA ARG A 105 -1.17 -12.83 -3.37
C ARG A 105 -0.12 -12.65 -4.45
N ASP A 106 -0.29 -11.65 -5.32
CA ASP A 106 0.69 -11.34 -6.38
C ASP A 106 2.08 -11.06 -5.79
N ILE A 107 2.14 -10.22 -4.75
CA ILE A 107 3.40 -9.90 -4.05
C ILE A 107 4.00 -11.15 -3.39
N LEU A 108 3.20 -11.93 -2.66
CA LEU A 108 3.69 -13.01 -1.79
C LEU A 108 4.00 -14.32 -2.52
N VAL A 109 3.45 -14.51 -3.72
CA VAL A 109 3.74 -15.66 -4.60
C VAL A 109 5.00 -15.40 -5.42
N ASN A 110 5.18 -14.17 -5.93
CA ASN A 110 6.31 -13.81 -6.78
C ASN A 110 7.52 -13.26 -5.99
N GLY A 111 7.36 -13.11 -4.67
CA GLY A 111 8.33 -12.49 -3.78
C GLY A 111 9.42 -13.39 -3.21
N GLY A 112 10.52 -12.77 -2.78
CA GLY A 112 11.59 -13.41 -2.01
C GLY A 112 11.19 -13.79 -0.58
N VAL A 113 12.04 -14.57 0.11
CA VAL A 113 11.78 -15.09 1.47
C VAL A 113 11.68 -13.98 2.52
N ASP A 114 12.36 -12.86 2.32
CA ASP A 114 12.39 -11.70 3.21
C ASP A 114 11.24 -10.70 2.95
N LEU A 115 10.51 -10.86 1.83
CA LEU A 115 9.46 -9.95 1.42
C LEU A 115 8.28 -9.83 2.42
N PRO A 116 7.81 -10.91 3.05
CA PRO A 116 6.80 -10.83 4.12
C PRO A 116 7.11 -9.80 5.21
N ALA A 117 8.32 -9.86 5.77
CA ALA A 117 8.75 -8.97 6.85
C ALA A 117 8.87 -7.53 6.36
N LYS A 118 9.49 -7.33 5.19
CA LYS A 118 9.62 -6.00 4.57
C LYS A 118 8.27 -5.37 4.22
N LEU A 119 7.29 -6.17 3.80
CA LEU A 119 5.94 -5.72 3.53
C LEU A 119 5.22 -5.31 4.81
N PHE A 120 5.35 -6.10 5.89
CA PHE A 120 4.81 -5.72 7.20
C PHE A 120 5.38 -4.37 7.67
N ASP A 121 6.70 -4.21 7.55
CA ASP A 121 7.37 -2.95 7.89
C ASP A 121 6.86 -1.79 7.03
N ALA A 122 6.73 -1.97 5.71
CA ALA A 122 6.19 -0.94 4.82
C ALA A 122 4.76 -0.52 5.22
N LEU A 123 3.90 -1.49 5.57
CA LEU A 123 2.55 -1.24 6.07
C LEU A 123 2.57 -0.48 7.40
N LEU A 124 3.46 -0.86 8.32
CA LEU A 124 3.61 -0.22 9.62
C LEU A 124 4.11 1.22 9.50
N TYR A 125 5.14 1.48 8.70
CA TYR A 125 5.72 2.82 8.54
C TYR A 125 4.79 3.79 7.83
N SER A 126 3.94 3.31 6.93
CA SER A 126 2.92 4.12 6.24
C SER A 126 1.58 4.21 6.99
N TYR A 127 1.41 3.47 8.10
CA TYR A 127 0.14 3.35 8.81
C TYR A 127 -0.48 4.70 9.19
N ARG A 128 0.33 5.62 9.73
CA ARG A 128 -0.12 6.96 10.15
C ARG A 128 -0.37 7.89 8.96
N GLU A 129 0.51 7.88 7.95
CA GLU A 129 0.36 8.69 6.73
C GLU A 129 -0.93 8.34 5.97
N CYS A 130 -1.33 7.07 6.04
CA CYS A 130 -2.55 6.58 5.44
C CYS A 130 -3.82 6.72 6.28
N ASP A 131 -3.71 7.26 7.52
CA ASP A 131 -4.81 7.24 8.49
C ASP A 131 -5.45 5.84 8.56
N SER A 132 -4.59 4.82 8.68
CA SER A 132 -4.97 3.44 8.41
C SER A 132 -5.72 2.79 9.58
N THR A 133 -6.21 1.57 9.32
CA THR A 133 -6.86 0.72 10.32
C THR A 133 -6.12 -0.61 10.43
N PRO A 134 -6.25 -1.35 11.55
CA PRO A 134 -5.59 -2.64 11.73
C PRO A 134 -5.99 -3.71 10.70
N ARG A 135 -7.06 -3.48 9.93
CA ARG A 135 -7.58 -4.37 8.87
C ARG A 135 -6.55 -4.69 7.79
N VAL A 136 -5.56 -3.82 7.58
CA VAL A 136 -4.50 -4.07 6.61
C VAL A 136 -3.60 -5.24 7.02
N PHE A 137 -3.26 -5.32 8.31
CA PHE A 137 -2.48 -6.42 8.87
C PHE A 137 -3.31 -7.70 8.96
N ASP A 138 -4.60 -7.57 9.29
CA ASP A 138 -5.54 -8.69 9.25
C ASP A 138 -5.63 -9.31 7.86
N SER A 139 -5.68 -8.47 6.82
CA SER A 139 -5.68 -8.93 5.41
C SER A 139 -4.38 -9.65 5.04
N LEU A 140 -3.23 -9.15 5.52
CA LEU A 140 -1.94 -9.81 5.33
C LEU A 140 -1.90 -11.19 6.02
N PHE A 141 -2.30 -11.24 7.30
CA PHE A 141 -2.39 -12.47 8.08
C PHE A 141 -3.30 -13.51 7.40
N LYS A 142 -4.53 -13.13 7.03
CA LYS A 142 -5.50 -14.00 6.35
C LYS A 142 -4.97 -14.49 5.01
N THR A 143 -4.30 -13.63 4.25
CA THR A 143 -3.70 -14.05 2.97
C THR A 143 -2.61 -15.10 3.16
N PHE A 144 -1.73 -14.96 4.17
CA PHE A 144 -0.76 -16.02 4.49
C PHE A 144 -1.43 -17.34 4.88
N ALA A 145 -2.49 -17.28 5.69
CA ALA A 145 -3.25 -18.47 6.07
C ALA A 145 -3.90 -19.15 4.85
N HIS A 146 -4.53 -18.38 3.96
CA HIS A 146 -5.11 -18.92 2.71
C HIS A 146 -4.06 -19.52 1.77
N LEU A 147 -2.85 -18.97 1.75
CA LEU A 147 -1.71 -19.51 1.00
C LEU A 147 -1.01 -20.69 1.72
N LYS A 148 -1.54 -21.16 2.86
CA LYS A 148 -0.93 -22.21 3.72
C LYS A 148 0.49 -21.88 4.18
N LYS A 149 0.86 -20.60 4.20
CA LYS A 149 2.16 -20.09 4.67
C LYS A 149 2.10 -19.86 6.19
N PHE A 150 1.87 -20.92 6.96
CA PHE A 150 1.55 -20.84 8.41
C PHE A 150 2.63 -20.19 9.26
N ARG A 151 3.92 -20.35 8.91
CA ARG A 151 5.02 -19.67 9.60
C ARG A 151 4.89 -18.14 9.46
N ASN A 152 4.75 -17.64 8.24
CA ASN A 152 4.55 -16.21 7.99
C ASN A 152 3.25 -15.67 8.64
N ALA A 153 2.19 -16.48 8.66
CA ALA A 153 0.96 -16.10 9.37
C ALA A 153 1.20 -15.95 10.88
N THR A 154 1.94 -16.88 11.49
CA THR A 154 2.30 -16.84 12.91
C THR A 154 3.19 -15.62 13.21
N ASP A 155 4.20 -15.37 12.36
CA ASP A 155 5.11 -14.23 12.51
C ASP A 155 4.33 -12.91 12.41
N THR A 156 3.44 -12.78 11.40
CA THR A 156 2.56 -11.61 11.25
C THR A 156 1.66 -11.41 12.48
N PHE A 157 1.09 -12.48 13.02
CA PHE A 157 0.27 -12.43 14.23
C PHE A 157 1.06 -11.91 15.44
N MET A 158 2.29 -12.38 15.63
CA MET A 158 3.15 -11.91 16.72
C MET A 158 3.51 -10.44 16.55
N GLN A 159 3.89 -10.02 15.33
CA GLN A 159 4.17 -8.62 15.04
C GLN A 159 2.94 -7.72 15.28
N MET A 160 1.75 -8.16 14.86
CA MET A 160 0.50 -7.43 15.13
C MET A 160 0.31 -7.19 16.64
N LYS A 161 0.49 -8.26 17.45
CA LYS A 161 0.35 -8.19 18.91
C LYS A 161 1.35 -7.21 19.53
N ASP A 162 2.59 -7.17 19.04
CA ASP A 162 3.63 -6.26 19.54
C ASP A 162 3.22 -4.79 19.39
N TYR A 163 2.53 -4.43 18.32
CA TYR A 163 1.98 -3.08 18.09
C TYR A 163 0.55 -2.89 18.61
N GLY A 164 0.02 -3.85 19.36
CA GLY A 164 -1.32 -3.78 19.96
C GLY A 164 -2.48 -4.01 19.00
N PHE A 165 -2.21 -4.54 17.80
CA PHE A 165 -3.24 -4.98 16.87
C PHE A 165 -3.66 -6.42 17.16
N LEU A 166 -4.94 -6.73 16.92
CA LEU A 166 -5.49 -8.08 17.03
C LEU A 166 -6.13 -8.44 15.68
N PRO A 167 -5.99 -9.69 15.20
CA PRO A 167 -6.74 -10.17 14.04
C PRO A 167 -8.24 -10.08 14.30
N ASN A 168 -9.00 -9.76 13.27
CA ASN A 168 -10.46 -9.73 13.38
C ASN A 168 -11.03 -11.09 12.93
N VAL A 169 -11.90 -11.67 13.75
CA VAL A 169 -12.54 -12.96 13.50
C VAL A 169 -13.71 -12.83 12.50
N GLU A 170 -14.10 -11.61 12.12
CA GLU A 170 -15.16 -11.40 11.13
C GLU A 170 -14.71 -11.84 9.73
N SER A 171 -15.46 -12.81 9.18
CA SER A 171 -15.35 -13.41 7.85
C SER A 171 -15.76 -12.45 6.73
#